data_AF-A0A7W2GJJ4-F1
#
_entry.id   AF-A0A7W2GJJ4-F1
#
_cell.length_a   1.000
_cell.length_b   1.000
_cell.length_c   1.000
_cell.angle_alpha   90.00
_cell.angle_beta   90.00
_cell.angle_gamma   90.00
#
_symmetry.space_group_name_H-M   'P 1'
#
loop_
_entity.id
_entity.type
_entity.pdbx_description
1 polymer ?
#
loop_
_entity_poly.entity_id
_entity_poly.type
_entity_poly.pdbx_seq_one_letter_code
_entity_poly.pdbx_strand_id
1 'polypeptide(L)'
;MDSGSLSGEREFLLRERANKQWINRAFDLLQEDRIRDLVVVFHGDPFIDWMMPQPSLIYPGFSETIEATLFALANKTDKNILLINGDTHQYQWDHPFYGAGHTRGNVSRLVVPGARDMRAIKIGIQRRSENYYSLTVIE
;
A
#
# COMPACT_ATOMS: atom_id res chain seq x y z
N MET A 1 -20.65 9.55 -9.09
CA MET A 1 -20.54 9.61 -7.62
C MET A 1 -21.01 10.99 -7.20
N ASP A 2 -21.95 11.07 -6.27
CA ASP A 2 -22.46 12.35 -5.76
C ASP A 2 -21.49 12.88 -4.68
N SER A 3 -20.28 13.24 -5.08
CA SER A 3 -19.27 13.80 -4.17
C SER A 3 -19.80 15.07 -3.50
N GLY A 4 -19.70 15.14 -2.18
CA GLY A 4 -20.20 16.26 -1.38
C GLY A 4 -21.69 16.17 -0.98
N SER A 5 -22.37 15.06 -1.31
CA SER A 5 -23.72 14.78 -0.81
C SER A 5 -23.69 13.94 0.46
N LEU A 6 -24.79 13.97 1.24
CA LEU A 6 -24.96 13.12 2.42
C LEU A 6 -24.91 11.62 2.08
N SER A 7 -25.39 11.23 0.90
CA SER A 7 -25.32 9.83 0.46
C SER A 7 -23.89 9.41 0.11
N GLY A 8 -23.13 10.29 -0.54
CA GLY A 8 -21.71 10.09 -0.84
C GLY A 8 -20.85 10.01 0.43
N GLU A 9 -21.07 10.89 1.41
CA GLU A 9 -20.38 10.82 2.70
C GLU A 9 -20.70 9.52 3.45
N ARG A 10 -21.97 9.13 3.48
CA ARG A 10 -22.38 7.86 4.11
C ARG A 10 -21.74 6.65 3.43
N GLU A 11 -21.71 6.64 2.10
CA GLU A 11 -21.05 5.58 1.34
C GLU A 11 -19.55 5.52 1.63
N PHE A 12 -18.86 6.67 1.63
CA PHE A 12 -17.44 6.77 1.98
C PHE A 12 -17.17 6.17 3.36
N LEU A 13 -17.91 6.56 4.39
CA LEU A 13 -17.74 6.08 5.76
C LEU A 13 -17.97 4.56 5.88
N LEU A 14 -18.94 4.02 5.15
CA LEU A 14 -19.21 2.58 5.13
C LEU A 14 -18.09 1.81 4.45
N ARG A 15 -17.59 2.32 3.31
CA ARG A 15 -16.45 1.73 2.58
C ARG A 15 -15.18 1.79 3.41
N GLU A 16 -14.89 2.92 4.05
CA GLU A 16 -13.72 3.07 4.92
C GLU A 16 -13.78 2.10 6.10
N ARG A 17 -14.95 1.93 6.74
CA ARG A 17 -15.13 0.93 7.79
C ARG A 17 -14.87 -0.49 7.28
N ALA A 18 -15.39 -0.84 6.10
CA ALA A 18 -15.18 -2.15 5.51
C ALA A 18 -13.69 -2.40 5.18
N ASN A 19 -13.01 -1.42 4.60
CA ASN A 19 -11.57 -1.50 4.31
C ASN A 19 -10.76 -1.73 5.58
N LYS A 20 -11.04 -0.96 6.65
CA LYS A 20 -10.39 -1.15 7.96
C LYS A 20 -10.63 -2.55 8.51
N GLN A 21 -11.86 -3.08 8.41
CA GLN A 21 -12.16 -4.43 8.87
C GLN A 21 -11.41 -5.51 8.09
N TRP A 22 -11.31 -5.38 6.76
CA TRP A 22 -10.54 -6.32 5.94
C TRP A 22 -9.05 -6.30 6.26
N ILE A 23 -8.48 -5.12 6.48
CA ILE A 23 -7.08 -4.98 6.89
C ILE A 23 -6.85 -5.63 8.25
N ASN A 24 -7.67 -5.33 9.25
CA ASN A 24 -7.55 -5.96 10.58
C ASN A 24 -7.62 -7.49 10.46
N ARG A 25 -8.59 -8.01 9.71
CA ARG A 25 -8.73 -9.46 9.51
C ARG A 25 -7.51 -10.09 8.83
N ALA A 26 -6.92 -9.39 7.86
CA ALA A 26 -5.70 -9.86 7.20
C ALA A 26 -4.51 -9.93 8.18
N PHE A 27 -4.38 -8.94 9.08
CA PHE A 27 -3.35 -8.96 10.12
C PHE A 27 -3.60 -10.00 11.21
N ASP A 28 -4.85 -10.32 11.52
CA ASP A 28 -5.18 -11.45 12.41
C ASP A 28 -4.70 -12.78 11.82
N LEU A 29 -4.92 -12.99 10.51
CA LEU A 29 -4.42 -14.17 9.80
C LEU A 29 -2.89 -14.18 9.72
N LEU A 30 -2.27 -13.00 9.57
CA LEU A 30 -0.83 -12.85 9.46
C LEU A 30 -0.08 -13.28 10.73
N GLN A 31 -0.77 -13.40 11.87
CA GLN A 31 -0.20 -13.97 13.11
C GLN A 31 0.05 -15.49 13.01
N GLU A 32 -0.51 -16.19 12.01
CA GLU A 32 -0.22 -17.60 11.80
C GLU A 32 1.24 -17.81 11.34
N ASP A 33 1.98 -18.72 12.00
CA ASP A 33 3.41 -18.97 11.75
C ASP A 33 3.79 -19.26 10.30
N ARG A 34 2.83 -19.77 9.51
CA ARG A 34 3.05 -20.16 8.11
C ARG A 34 2.97 -18.98 7.14
N ILE A 35 2.39 -17.85 7.55
CA ILE A 35 2.28 -16.65 6.71
C ILE A 35 3.46 -15.73 7.03
N ARG A 36 4.19 -15.32 5.99
CA ARG A 36 5.39 -14.46 6.11
C ARG A 36 5.20 -13.07 5.53
N ASP A 37 4.24 -12.97 4.61
CA ASP A 37 4.07 -11.82 3.74
C ASP A 37 2.60 -11.45 3.66
N LEU A 38 2.31 -10.15 3.68
CA LEU A 38 1.01 -9.59 3.33
C LEU A 38 1.16 -8.71 2.10
N VAL A 39 0.40 -8.99 1.05
CA VAL A 39 0.33 -8.15 -0.15
C VAL A 39 -1.00 -7.41 -0.14
N VAL A 40 -0.95 -6.08 -0.24
CA VAL A 40 -2.13 -5.22 -0.27
C VAL A 40 -2.16 -4.49 -1.59
N VAL A 41 -3.19 -4.76 -2.39
CA VAL A 41 -3.36 -4.19 -3.73
C VAL A 41 -4.56 -3.26 -3.73
N PHE A 42 -4.37 -2.03 -4.23
CA PHE A 42 -5.42 -1.02 -4.34
C PHE A 42 -5.11 -0.08 -5.52
N HIS A 43 -6.10 0.62 -6.05
CA HIS A 43 -5.88 1.44 -7.25
C HIS A 43 -5.29 2.83 -6.94
N GLY A 44 -6.03 3.64 -6.18
CA GLY A 44 -5.71 5.06 -5.97
C GLY A 44 -4.41 5.27 -5.20
N ASP A 45 -3.65 6.28 -5.58
CA ASP A 45 -2.41 6.65 -4.89
C ASP A 45 -2.72 7.52 -3.66
N PRO A 46 -2.45 7.04 -2.43
CA PRO A 46 -2.76 7.79 -1.22
C PRO A 46 -1.67 8.82 -0.92
N PHE A 47 -0.57 8.83 -1.67
CA PHE A 47 0.64 9.59 -1.35
C PHE A 47 0.80 10.86 -2.22
N ILE A 48 1.27 11.93 -1.59
CA ILE A 48 1.50 13.23 -2.23
C ILE A 48 3.01 13.42 -2.47
N ASP A 49 3.57 12.61 -3.35
CA ASP A 49 5.03 12.53 -3.57
C ASP A 49 5.60 13.75 -4.31
N TRP A 50 4.76 14.43 -5.11
CA TRP A 50 5.17 15.59 -5.91
C TRP A 50 5.43 16.86 -5.08
N MET A 51 4.92 16.93 -3.84
CA MET A 51 5.11 18.09 -2.96
C MET A 51 6.37 17.96 -2.09
N MET A 52 6.70 16.76 -1.65
CA MET A 52 7.87 16.46 -0.83
C MET A 52 8.38 15.07 -1.21
N PRO A 53 9.61 14.94 -1.74
CA PRO A 53 10.09 13.66 -2.23
C PRO A 53 10.15 12.61 -1.13
N GLN A 54 10.51 12.97 0.12
CA GLN A 54 10.35 12.14 1.31
C GLN A 54 10.28 12.98 2.61
N PRO A 55 9.52 12.54 3.64
CA PRO A 55 8.56 11.44 3.59
C PRO A 55 7.26 11.86 2.90
N SER A 56 6.65 10.96 2.14
CA SER A 56 5.37 11.19 1.47
C SER A 56 4.28 11.60 2.44
N LEU A 57 3.52 12.65 2.12
CA LEU A 57 2.28 13.00 2.82
C LEU A 57 1.13 12.10 2.36
N ILE A 58 0.11 11.91 3.19
CA ILE A 58 -1.07 11.09 2.86
C ILE A 58 -2.29 11.99 2.65
N TYR A 59 -3.05 11.73 1.58
CA TYR A 59 -4.34 12.39 1.36
C TYR A 59 -5.33 12.08 2.50
N PRO A 60 -6.07 13.07 3.03
CA PRO A 60 -6.98 12.87 4.17
C PRO A 60 -8.01 11.75 3.98
N GLY A 61 -8.46 11.50 2.74
CA GLY A 61 -9.39 10.41 2.43
C GLY A 61 -8.83 8.99 2.64
N PHE A 62 -7.51 8.87 2.87
CA PHE A 62 -6.82 7.61 3.09
C PHE A 62 -6.20 7.48 4.48
N SER A 63 -6.15 8.56 5.28
CA SER A 63 -5.44 8.56 6.58
C SER A 63 -5.95 7.46 7.50
N GLU A 64 -7.27 7.29 7.62
CA GLU A 64 -7.88 6.26 8.46
C GLU A 64 -7.54 4.82 8.02
N THR A 65 -7.54 4.57 6.71
CA THR A 65 -7.33 3.22 6.17
C THR A 65 -5.84 2.87 6.09
N ILE A 66 -5.02 3.76 5.55
CA ILE A 66 -3.60 3.51 5.28
C ILE A 66 -2.74 3.86 6.51
N GLU A 67 -2.90 5.05 7.07
CA GLU A 67 -2.03 5.53 8.16
C GLU A 67 -2.45 4.94 9.51
N ALA A 68 -3.67 5.21 9.94
CA ALA A 68 -4.16 4.86 11.27
C ALA A 68 -4.43 3.36 11.44
N THR A 69 -4.68 2.63 10.35
CA THR A 69 -4.95 1.18 10.38
C THR A 69 -3.80 0.36 9.81
N LEU A 70 -3.54 0.41 8.50
CA LEU A 70 -2.56 -0.46 7.85
C LEU A 70 -1.13 -0.23 8.39
N PHE A 71 -0.66 1.01 8.46
CA PHE A 71 0.68 1.31 8.97
C PHE A 71 0.79 1.13 10.48
N ALA A 72 -0.26 1.43 11.25
CA ALA A 72 -0.26 1.15 12.68
C ALA A 72 -0.11 -0.35 12.98
N LEU A 73 -0.71 -1.23 12.17
CA LEU A 73 -0.57 -2.68 12.28
C LEU A 73 0.77 -3.17 11.74
N ALA A 74 1.24 -2.61 10.61
CA ALA A 74 2.54 -2.92 10.03
C ALA A 74 3.71 -2.70 11.01
N ASN A 75 3.62 -1.65 11.83
CA ASN A 75 4.62 -1.32 12.85
C ASN A 75 4.65 -2.31 14.03
N LYS A 76 3.64 -3.18 14.16
CA LYS A 76 3.52 -4.15 15.26
C LYS A 76 3.94 -5.57 14.84
N THR A 77 4.44 -5.75 13.62
CA THR A 77 4.83 -7.06 13.11
C THR A 77 6.18 -7.00 12.40
N ASP A 78 6.90 -8.11 12.41
CA ASP A 78 8.16 -8.33 11.69
C ASP A 78 7.95 -8.91 10.28
N LYS A 79 6.70 -9.17 9.90
CA LYS A 79 6.30 -9.76 8.62
C LYS A 79 6.48 -8.73 7.50
N ASN A 80 6.78 -9.21 6.29
CA ASN A 80 6.94 -8.33 5.14
C ASN A 80 5.59 -7.88 4.61
N ILE A 81 5.49 -6.61 4.24
CA ILE A 81 4.28 -6.01 3.69
C ILE A 81 4.61 -5.37 2.35
N LEU A 82 3.90 -5.77 1.31
CA LEU A 82 4.03 -5.20 -0.03
C LEU A 82 2.75 -4.45 -0.39
N LEU A 83 2.86 -3.14 -0.56
CA LEU A 83 1.81 -2.30 -1.12
C LEU A 83 1.97 -2.24 -2.64
N ILE A 84 0.87 -2.44 -3.36
CA ILE A 84 0.83 -2.32 -4.82
C ILE A 84 -0.28 -1.35 -5.18
N ASN A 85 0.08 -0.23 -5.82
CA ASN A 85 -0.89 0.73 -6.32
C ASN A 85 -0.61 1.18 -7.76
N GLY A 86 -1.59 1.85 -8.35
CA GLY A 86 -1.48 2.50 -9.65
C GLY A 86 -1.80 3.99 -9.50
N ASP A 87 -2.58 4.53 -10.43
CA ASP A 87 -3.09 5.92 -10.48
C ASP A 87 -2.02 6.98 -10.79
N THR A 88 -0.81 6.83 -10.26
CA THR A 88 0.33 7.72 -10.53
C THR A 88 0.85 7.64 -11.97
N HIS A 89 0.57 6.53 -12.69
CA HIS A 89 1.04 6.22 -14.05
C HIS A 89 2.57 6.17 -14.24
N GLN A 90 3.34 6.18 -13.16
CA GLN A 90 4.80 6.12 -13.17
C GLN A 90 5.25 4.92 -12.37
N TYR A 91 6.12 4.10 -12.97
CA TYR A 91 6.74 2.99 -12.26
C TYR A 91 7.61 3.51 -11.12
N GLN A 92 7.36 3.04 -9.91
CA GLN A 92 8.16 3.37 -8.73
C GLN A 92 8.31 2.15 -7.83
N TRP A 93 9.52 1.98 -7.27
CA TRP A 93 9.82 0.95 -6.29
C TRP A 93 10.50 1.58 -5.08
N ASP A 94 9.83 1.49 -3.93
CA ASP A 94 10.33 2.00 -2.67
C ASP A 94 10.59 0.84 -1.70
N HIS A 95 11.86 0.60 -1.40
CA HIS A 95 12.30 -0.45 -0.48
C HIS A 95 13.57 -0.04 0.29
N PRO A 96 13.48 0.16 1.62
CA PRO A 96 12.25 0.19 2.41
C PRO A 96 11.37 1.41 2.05
N PHE A 97 10.07 1.33 2.35
CA PHE A 97 9.15 2.44 2.10
C PHE A 97 9.29 3.54 3.18
N TYR A 98 9.35 4.79 2.72
CA TYR A 98 9.39 5.98 3.55
C TYR A 98 8.11 6.79 3.33
N GLY A 99 7.22 6.85 4.33
CA GLY A 99 5.96 7.58 4.22
C GLY A 99 5.46 8.06 5.57
N ALA A 100 4.64 9.13 5.58
CA ALA A 100 4.05 9.68 6.80
C ALA A 100 5.08 9.87 7.94
N GLY A 101 6.22 10.50 7.66
CA GLY A 101 7.23 10.79 8.68
C GLY A 101 8.14 9.63 9.11
N HIS A 102 7.90 8.39 8.66
CA HIS A 102 8.56 7.21 9.23
C HIS A 102 9.12 6.25 8.17
N THR A 103 10.36 5.79 8.40
CA THR A 103 10.93 4.61 7.71
C THR A 103 10.26 3.35 8.22
N ARG A 104 9.70 2.54 7.33
CA ARG A 104 9.12 1.23 7.68
C ARG A 104 9.91 0.13 7.00
N GLY A 105 10.86 -0.45 7.74
CA GLY A 105 11.81 -1.43 7.21
C GLY A 105 11.15 -2.69 6.63
N ASN A 106 9.99 -3.08 7.14
CA ASN A 106 9.23 -4.25 6.68
C ASN A 106 8.18 -3.93 5.60
N VAL A 107 8.04 -2.66 5.18
CA VAL A 107 7.07 -2.24 4.17
C VAL A 107 7.80 -1.87 2.88
N SER A 108 7.27 -2.36 1.75
CA SER A 108 7.71 -1.96 0.41
C SER A 108 6.52 -1.44 -0.38
N ARG A 109 6.74 -0.50 -1.30
CA ARG A 109 5.70 0.02 -2.22
C ARG A 109 6.12 -0.19 -3.66
N LEU A 110 5.23 -0.76 -4.46
CA LEU A 110 5.32 -0.82 -5.90
C LEU A 110 4.19 0.03 -6.50
N VAL A 111 4.55 1.05 -7.27
CA VAL A 111 3.63 1.73 -8.18
C VAL A 111 3.80 1.13 -9.57
N VAL A 112 2.71 0.60 -10.13
CA VAL A 112 2.75 -0.05 -11.44
C VAL A 112 2.69 0.99 -12.58
N PRO A 113 3.26 0.66 -13.76
CA PRO A 113 3.09 1.50 -14.95
C PRO A 113 1.61 1.71 -15.30
N GLY A 114 1.31 2.80 -16.00
CA GLY A 114 -0.02 3.04 -16.53
C GLY A 114 -0.07 4.11 -17.63
N ALA A 115 -1.29 4.42 -18.07
CA ALA A 115 -1.56 5.33 -19.19
C ALA A 115 -0.87 4.94 -20.51
N ARG A 116 0.32 5.49 -20.78
CA ARG A 116 1.08 5.22 -22.02
C ARG A 116 2.04 4.05 -21.89
N ASP A 117 2.27 3.57 -20.68
CA ASP A 117 3.09 2.40 -20.38
C ASP A 117 2.20 1.29 -19.83
N MET A 118 1.91 0.28 -20.66
CA MET A 118 1.02 -0.83 -20.34
C MET A 118 1.78 -2.12 -20.00
N ARG A 119 3.10 -2.02 -19.78
CA ARG A 119 3.93 -3.17 -19.40
C ARG A 119 3.52 -3.67 -18.02
N ALA A 120 3.67 -4.97 -17.79
CA ALA A 120 3.38 -5.59 -16.50
C ALA A 120 4.66 -5.71 -15.65
N ILE A 121 4.48 -5.85 -14.34
CA ILE A 121 5.58 -6.13 -13.41
C ILE A 121 5.45 -7.56 -12.91
N LYS A 122 6.45 -8.39 -13.20
CA LYS A 122 6.62 -9.69 -12.57
C LYS A 122 7.32 -9.53 -11.23
N ILE A 123 6.66 -9.99 -10.17
CA ILE A 123 7.18 -9.96 -8.79
C ILE A 123 7.59 -11.38 -8.40
N GLY A 124 8.83 -11.53 -7.95
CA GLY A 124 9.34 -12.76 -7.35
C GLY A 124 9.68 -12.57 -5.88
N ILE A 125 9.46 -13.61 -5.07
CA ILE A 125 9.79 -13.61 -3.63
C ILE A 125 11.00 -14.52 -3.40
N GLN A 126 12.10 -13.93 -2.95
CA GLN A 126 13.40 -14.59 -2.73
C GLN A 126 13.65 -14.79 -1.22
N ARG A 127 12.95 -15.75 -0.62
CA ARG A 127 12.92 -15.96 0.86
C ARG A 127 14.25 -16.23 1.57
N ARG A 128 15.34 -16.41 0.82
CA ARG A 128 16.70 -16.67 1.33
C ARG A 128 17.71 -15.59 0.93
N SER A 129 17.22 -14.49 0.35
CA SER A 129 18.03 -13.38 -0.16
C SER A 129 17.75 -12.13 0.66
N GLU A 130 18.77 -11.28 0.83
CA GLU A 130 18.60 -9.91 1.35
C GLU A 130 17.72 -9.08 0.40
N ASN A 131 17.81 -9.33 -0.91
CA ASN A 131 16.90 -8.78 -1.90
C ASN A 131 15.60 -9.60 -1.91
N TYR A 132 14.75 -9.39 -0.90
CA TYR A 132 13.55 -10.22 -0.67
C TYR A 132 12.59 -10.23 -1.86
N TYR A 133 12.42 -9.09 -2.54
CA TYR A 133 11.60 -8.98 -3.76
C TYR A 133 12.48 -8.82 -5.00
N SER A 134 12.18 -9.57 -6.06
CA SER A 134 12.72 -9.33 -7.41
C SER A 134 11.62 -8.73 -8.29
N LEU A 135 11.91 -7.62 -8.95
CA LEU A 135 10.99 -6.97 -9.88
C LEU A 135 11.54 -7.04 -11.30
N THR A 136 10.69 -7.39 -12.25
CA THR A 136 11.05 -7.39 -13.67
C THR A 136 9.89 -6.82 -14.46
N VAL A 137 10.17 -5.77 -15.23
CA VAL A 137 9.22 -5.24 -16.21
C VAL A 137 9.14 -6.24 -17.36
N ILE A 138 7.93 -6.63 -17.74
CA ILE A 138 7.65 -7.56 -18.84
C ILE A 138 6.69 -6.91 -19.84
N GLU A 139 6.89 -7.23 -21.12
CA GLU A 139 6.08 -6.76 -22.25
C GLU A 139 4.88 -7.65 -22.52
#